data_AF-A0A1M5L7G3-F1
#
_entry.id   AF-A0A1M5L7G3-F1
#
_cell.length_a   1.000
_cell.length_b   1.000
_cell.length_c   1.000
_cell.angle_alpha   90.00
_cell.angle_beta   90.00
_cell.angle_gamma   90.00
#
_symmetry.space_group_name_H-M   'P 1'
#
loop_
_entity.id
_entity.type
_entity.pdbx_description
1 polymer ?
#
loop_
_entity_poly.entity_id
_entity_poly.type
_entity_poly.pdbx_seq_one_letter_code
_entity_poly.pdbx_strand_id
1 'polypeptide(L)' 'MTEQRPLLDQVFILRFWRESADAGEHVRWRALVRNINTRRRDVVDDVQRAFAIVASNLNAAAGEHEGPEHFDVEPLTPEH' A
#
# COMPACT_ATOMS: atom_id res chain seq x y z
N MET A 1 -17.86 -1.40 44.42
CA MET A 1 -16.92 -0.39 43.88
C MET A 1 -16.55 -0.83 42.48
N THR A 2 -17.14 -0.20 41.46
CA THR A 2 -16.88 -0.56 40.06
C THR A 2 -15.56 0.12 39.68
N GLU A 3 -14.48 -0.65 39.59
CA GLU A 3 -13.21 -0.16 39.09
C GLU A 3 -13.37 0.22 37.61
N GLN A 4 -13.67 1.50 37.34
CA GLN A 4 -13.56 2.07 36.00
C GLN A 4 -12.09 2.01 35.61
N ARG A 5 -11.70 0.96 34.89
CA ARG A 5 -10.41 0.89 34.21
C ARG A 5 -10.29 2.15 33.35
N PRO A 6 -9.15 2.87 33.40
CA PRO A 6 -8.96 4.03 32.55
C PRO A 6 -9.16 3.60 31.09
N LEU A 7 -9.90 4.41 30.33
CA LEU A 7 -9.94 4.33 28.87
C LEU A 7 -8.52 4.59 28.38
N LEU A 8 -7.73 3.53 28.23
CA LEU A 8 -6.41 3.62 27.66
C LEU A 8 -6.58 3.98 26.19
N ASP A 9 -5.95 5.08 25.78
CA ASP A 9 -5.95 5.51 24.38
C ASP A 9 -5.50 4.37 23.47
N GLN A 10 -6.19 4.21 22.35
CA GLN A 10 -5.89 3.19 21.36
C GLN A 10 -4.83 3.70 20.40
N VAL A 11 -3.63 3.11 20.45
CA VAL A 11 -2.46 3.55 19.67
C VAL A 11 -2.10 2.52 18.62
N PHE A 12 -1.98 3.01 17.38
CA PHE A 12 -1.53 2.26 16.22
C PHE A 12 -0.34 2.97 15.58
N ILE A 13 0.60 2.20 15.07
CA ILE A 13 1.63 2.69 14.16
C ILE A 13 1.27 2.21 12.76
N LEU A 14 1.10 3.18 11.86
CA LEU A 14 0.67 2.99 10.50
C LEU A 14 1.81 3.40 9.58
N ARG A 15 2.33 2.46 8.80
CA ARG A 15 3.44 2.72 7.87
C ARG A 15 3.02 2.36 6.46
N PHE A 16 3.17 3.32 5.55
CA PHE A 16 3.11 3.10 4.11
C PHE A 16 4.44 3.47 3.48
N TRP A 17 4.90 2.66 2.55
CA TRP A 17 6.12 2.96 1.79
C TRP A 17 6.07 2.28 0.44
N ARG A 18 6.85 2.83 -0.49
CA ARG A 18 7.07 2.25 -1.81
C ARG A 18 8.37 1.46 -1.76
N GLU A 19 8.30 0.16 -2.02
CA GLU A 19 9.43 -0.77 -2.05
C GLU A 19 9.81 -1.02 -3.51
N SER A 20 11.05 -0.69 -3.88
CA SER A 20 11.63 -1.02 -5.18
C SER A 20 12.55 -2.23 -5.02
N ALA A 21 12.33 -3.29 -5.80
CA ALA A 21 13.40 -4.25 -6.02
C ALA A 21 14.51 -3.57 -6.83
N ASP A 22 15.74 -3.66 -6.36
CA ASP A 22 16.92 -3.12 -7.05
C ASP A 22 16.94 -3.67 -8.49
N ALA A 23 17.06 -2.78 -9.48
CA ALA A 23 16.81 -3.02 -10.92
C ALA A 23 15.32 -3.12 -11.35
N GLY A 24 14.62 -1.98 -11.26
CA GLY A 24 13.95 -1.44 -12.46
C GLY A 24 12.49 -1.77 -12.72
N GLU A 25 11.92 -2.91 -12.29
CA GLU A 25 10.61 -3.30 -12.87
C GLU A 25 9.49 -3.62 -11.89
N HIS A 26 9.77 -3.70 -10.58
CA HIS A 26 8.73 -4.09 -9.63
C HIS A 26 8.74 -3.18 -8.41
N VAL A 27 8.05 -2.04 -8.57
CA VAL A 27 7.86 -1.10 -7.48
C VAL A 27 6.48 -1.30 -6.87
N ARG A 28 6.43 -1.71 -5.59
CA ARG A 28 5.19 -2.06 -4.90
C ARG A 28 4.97 -1.20 -3.66
N TRP A 29 3.76 -0.67 -3.52
CA TRP A 29 3.28 -0.07 -2.28
C TRP A 29 3.06 -1.15 -1.22
N ARG A 30 3.69 -0.95 -0.06
CA ARG A 30 3.57 -1.78 1.14
C ARG A 30 2.91 -1.01 2.26
N ALA A 31 2.20 -1.75 3.10
CA ALA A 31 1.58 -1.25 4.32
C ALA A 31 1.94 -2.14 5.50
N LEU A 32 2.14 -1.53 6.66
CA LEU A 32 2.29 -2.21 7.95
C LEU A 32 1.43 -1.50 8.99
N VAL A 33 0.61 -2.27 9.68
CA VAL A 33 -0.17 -1.82 10.84
C VAL A 33 0.38 -2.54 12.06
N ARG A 34 0.90 -1.77 13.02
CA ARG A 34 1.31 -2.26 14.33
C ARG A 34 0.36 -1.76 15.40
N ASN A 35 -0.11 -2.67 16.23
CA ASN A 35 -0.93 -2.38 17.39
C ASN A 35 -0.05 -2.25 18.63
N ILE A 36 -0.20 -1.16 19.39
CA ILE A 36 0.61 -0.93 20.59
C ILE A 36 -0.14 -1.33 21.87
N ASN A 37 -1.41 -0.94 21.99
CA ASN A 37 -2.17 -1.13 23.23
C ASN A 37 -3.68 -1.31 23.04
N THR A 38 -4.15 -1.58 21.81
CA THR A 38 -5.57 -1.83 21.58
C THR A 38 -5.92 -3.26 21.96
N ARG A 39 -6.90 -3.41 22.86
CA ARG A 39 -7.43 -4.72 23.31
C ARG A 39 -8.62 -5.20 22.48
N ARG A 40 -9.14 -4.36 21.58
CA ARG A 40 -10.28 -4.61 20.70
C ARG A 40 -9.81 -5.22 19.38
N ARG A 41 -9.88 -6.56 19.27
CA ARG A 41 -9.44 -7.29 18.07
C ARG A 41 -10.19 -6.87 16.82
N ASP A 42 -11.49 -6.65 16.94
CA ASP A 42 -12.36 -6.13 15.88
C ASP A 42 -11.81 -4.84 15.27
N VAL A 43 -11.38 -3.89 16.10
CA VAL A 43 -10.79 -2.63 15.63
C VAL A 43 -9.43 -2.86 14.96
N VAL A 44 -8.63 -3.82 15.44
CA VAL A 44 -7.35 -4.15 14.79
C VAL A 44 -7.58 -4.70 13.39
N ASP A 45 -8.51 -5.63 13.27
CA ASP A 45 -8.83 -6.31 12.01
C ASP A 45 -9.38 -5.31 10.98
N ASP A 46 -10.25 -4.40 11.41
CA ASP A 46 -10.79 -3.34 10.55
C ASP A 46 -9.71 -2.38 10.05
N VAL A 47 -8.81 -1.92 10.93
CA VAL A 47 -7.70 -1.04 10.54
C VAL A 47 -6.74 -1.76 9.59
N GLN A 48 -6.41 -3.02 9.85
CA GLN A 48 -5.58 -3.84 8.96
C GLN A 48 -6.22 -4.00 7.58
N ARG A 49 -7.51 -4.30 7.51
CA ARG A 49 -8.25 -4.45 6.25
C ARG A 49 -8.28 -3.14 5.47
N ALA A 50 -8.58 -2.02 6.11
CA ALA A 50 -8.62 -0.71 5.46
C ALA A 50 -7.26 -0.37 4.81
N PHE A 51 -6.17 -0.62 5.52
CA PHE A 51 -4.83 -0.35 5.03
C PHE A 51 -4.41 -1.28 3.88
N ALA A 52 -4.82 -2.55 3.93
CA ALA A 52 -4.62 -3.49 2.83
C ALA A 52 -5.35 -3.02 1.55
N ILE A 53 -6.57 -2.51 1.67
CA ILE A 53 -7.34 -1.95 0.53
C ILE A 53 -6.61 -0.75 -0.06
N VAL A 54 -6.14 0.19 0.77
CA VAL A 54 -5.39 1.37 0.31
C VAL A 54 -4.12 0.94 -0.43
N ALA A 55 -3.32 0.02 0.12
CA ALA A 55 -2.13 -0.50 -0.55
C ALA A 55 -2.47 -1.18 -1.89
N SER A 56 -3.56 -1.95 -1.95
CA SER A 56 -4.02 -2.60 -3.18
C SER A 56 -4.37 -1.58 -4.25
N ASN A 57 -5.15 -0.54 -3.91
CA ASN A 57 -5.56 0.50 -4.85
C ASN A 57 -4.35 1.29 -5.37
N LEU A 58 -3.39 1.62 -4.50
CA LEU A 58 -2.15 2.29 -4.90
C LEU A 58 -1.29 1.43 -5.84
N ASN A 59 -1.26 0.12 -5.62
CA ASN A 59 -0.57 -0.81 -6.52
C ASN A 59 -1.28 -0.93 -7.88
N ALA A 60 -2.61 -0.97 -7.90
CA ALA A 60 -3.40 -0.99 -9.14
C ALA A 60 -3.16 0.29 -9.95
N ALA A 61 -3.26 1.46 -9.31
CA ALA A 61 -3.01 2.75 -9.97
C ALA A 61 -1.57 2.90 -10.48
N ALA A 62 -0.59 2.29 -9.79
CA ALA A 62 0.80 2.26 -10.25
C ALA A 62 0.98 1.34 -11.48
N GLY A 63 0.35 0.16 -11.48
CA GLY A 63 0.40 -0.76 -12.62
C GLY A 63 -0.35 -0.27 -13.86
N GLU A 64 -1.41 0.53 -13.69
CA GLU A 64 -2.10 1.22 -14.79
C GLU A 64 -1.21 2.28 -15.47
N HIS A 65 -0.29 2.89 -14.72
CA HIS A 65 0.69 3.85 -15.25
C HIS A 65 1.90 3.19 -15.92
N GLU A 66 2.15 1.90 -15.67
CA GLU A 66 3.22 1.10 -16.27
C GLU A 66 2.71 0.23 -17.45
N GLY A 67 1.49 0.48 -17.94
CA GLY A 67 0.97 -0.10 -19.18
C GLY A 67 1.83 0.29 -20.39
N PRO A 68 1.94 -0.57 -21.41
CA PRO A 68 3.04 -0.55 -22.37
C PRO A 68 3.08 0.80 -23.07
N GLU A 69 4.24 1.46 -23.03
CA GLU A 69 4.61 2.43 -24.05
C GLU A 69 4.66 1.69 -25.38
N HIS A 70 3.50 1.55 -26.02
CA HIS A 70 3.35 1.07 -27.39
C HIS A 70 3.80 2.19 -28.32
N PHE A 71 5.09 2.51 -28.29
CA PHE A 71 5.75 3.14 -29.42
C PHE A 71 6.13 2.02 -30.39
N ASP A 72 5.12 1.54 -31.12
CA ASP A 72 5.34 0.96 -32.44
C ASP A 72 5.92 2.08 -33.31
N VAL A 73 7.25 2.20 -33.33
CA VAL A 73 7.95 2.98 -34.33
C VAL A 73 9.06 2.12 -34.91
N GLU A 74 8.72 1.42 -35.98
CA GLU A 74 9.68 0.96 -36.98
C GLU A 74 8.99 0.86 -38.36
N PRO A 75 9.70 1.02 -39.49
CA PRO A 75 10.78 1.95 -39.80
C PRO A 75 10.39 2.85 -40.99
N LEU A 76 10.77 4.14 -41.00
CA LEU A 76 10.77 4.90 -42.25
C LEU A 76 11.96 4.43 -43.09
N THR A 77 11.72 3.54 -44.06
CA THR A 77 12.65 3.27 -45.15
C THR A 77 12.90 4.58 -45.91
N PRO A 78 14.17 5.02 -46.07
CA PRO A 78 14.46 6.07 -47.02
C PRO A 78 14.49 5.44 -48.42
N GLU A 79 13.44 5.69 -49.19
CA GLU A 79 13.55 5.62 -50.65
C GLU A 79 14.24 6.90 -51.14
N HIS A 80 15.50 6.73 -51.59
CA HIS A 80 16.24 7.43 -52.64
C HIS A 80 17.71 7.72 -52.30
#